data_AF-A0A0M8Y4L8-F1
#
_entry.id   AF-A0A0M8Y4L8-F1
#
_cell.length_a   1.000
_cell.length_b   1.000
_cell.length_c   1.000
_cell.angle_alpha   90.00
_cell.angle_beta   90.00
_cell.angle_gamma   90.00
#
_symmetry.space_group_name_H-M   'P 1'
#
loop_
_entity.id
_entity.type
_entity.pdbx_description
1 polymer ?
#
loop_
_entity_poly.entity_id
_entity_poly.type
_entity_poly.pdbx_seq_one_letter_code
_entity_poly.pdbx_strand_id
1 'polypeptide(L)'
;MTGYEAVTGEISALAGRVEGLADRLRTAADAARTVAMNDSAYGVVCQPFAMLLQPFEDMGVDALSKAAETVSDNAAKLRETSRDYDAQEAGESARFDGMNT
;
A
#
# COMPACT_ATOMS: atom_id res chain seq x y z
N MET A 1 21.21 13.96 -22.08
CA MET A 1 21.21 14.18 -20.62
C MET A 1 19.86 13.66 -20.13
N THR A 2 19.76 12.38 -19.79
CA THR A 2 18.50 11.69 -19.43
C THR A 2 18.75 10.65 -18.34
N GLY A 3 19.58 11.02 -17.35
CA GLY A 3 20.08 10.06 -16.35
C GLY A 3 19.10 9.85 -15.20
N TYR A 4 18.64 10.92 -14.55
CA TYR A 4 17.88 10.84 -13.30
C TYR A 4 16.36 10.82 -13.47
N GLU A 5 15.81 11.59 -14.42
CA GLU A 5 14.36 11.69 -14.63
C GLU A 5 13.71 10.34 -15.05
N ALA A 6 14.45 9.52 -15.81
CA ALA A 6 13.99 8.17 -16.15
C ALA A 6 13.85 7.27 -14.90
N VAL A 7 14.74 7.44 -13.91
CA VAL A 7 14.74 6.66 -12.66
C VAL A 7 13.64 7.13 -11.71
N THR A 8 13.41 8.44 -11.58
CA THR A 8 12.32 8.97 -10.74
C THR A 8 10.95 8.61 -11.30
N GLY A 9 10.79 8.61 -12.62
CA GLY A 9 9.61 8.08 -13.31
C GLY A 9 9.31 6.61 -12.98
N GLU A 10 10.34 5.75 -12.96
CA GLU A 10 10.19 4.33 -12.60
C GLU A 10 9.81 4.13 -11.12
N ILE A 11 10.39 4.92 -10.22
CA ILE A 11 10.06 4.90 -8.78
C ILE A 11 8.61 5.33 -8.55
N SER A 12 8.15 6.38 -9.24
CA SER A 12 6.76 6.84 -9.18
C SER A 12 5.79 5.78 -9.72
N ALA A 13 6.14 5.12 -10.84
CA ALA A 13 5.35 4.03 -11.38
C ALA A 13 5.29 2.81 -10.43
N LEU A 14 6.40 2.48 -9.75
CA LEU A 14 6.43 1.45 -8.72
C LEU A 14 5.53 1.83 -7.54
N ALA A 15 5.61 3.07 -7.05
CA ALA A 15 4.75 3.54 -5.97
C ALA A 15 3.25 3.38 -6.32
N GLY A 16 2.86 3.66 -7.57
CA GLY A 16 1.51 3.41 -8.06
C GLY A 16 1.11 1.92 -8.05
N ARG A 17 2.02 1.01 -8.43
CA ARG A 17 1.75 -0.44 -8.36
C ARG A 17 1.62 -0.93 -6.93
N VAL A 18 2.45 -0.42 -6.02
CA VAL A 18 2.42 -0.76 -4.58
C VAL A 18 1.13 -0.25 -3.95
N GLU A 19 0.69 0.97 -4.29
CA GLU A 19 -0.62 1.49 -3.88
C GLU A 19 -1.77 0.60 -4.34
N GLY A 20 -1.76 0.17 -5.61
CA GLY A 20 -2.78 -0.73 -6.14
C GLY A 20 -2.81 -2.10 -5.44
N LEU A 21 -1.69 -2.54 -4.85
CA LEU A 21 -1.68 -3.73 -3.98
C LEU A 21 -2.34 -3.44 -2.62
N ALA A 22 -2.07 -2.27 -2.02
CA ALA A 22 -2.73 -1.85 -0.78
C ALA A 22 -4.26 -1.78 -0.95
N ASP A 23 -4.76 -1.26 -2.07
CA ASP A 23 -6.18 -1.22 -2.40
C ASP A 23 -6.82 -2.62 -2.45
N ARG A 24 -6.11 -3.59 -3.05
CA ARG A 24 -6.56 -4.99 -3.12
C ARG A 24 -6.58 -5.65 -1.74
N LEU A 25 -5.61 -5.35 -0.89
CA LEU A 25 -5.58 -5.84 0.48
C LEU A 25 -6.73 -5.26 1.32
N ARG A 26 -7.04 -3.96 1.16
CA ARG A 26 -8.24 -3.34 1.79
C ARG A 26 -9.52 -4.01 1.32
N THR A 27 -9.64 -4.25 0.01
CA THR A 27 -10.80 -4.96 -0.57
C THR A 27 -10.94 -6.37 0.01
N ALA A 28 -9.84 -7.09 0.20
CA ALA A 28 -9.84 -8.41 0.81
C ALA A 28 -10.25 -8.37 2.30
N ALA A 29 -9.77 -7.37 3.06
CA ALA A 29 -10.15 -7.18 4.45
C ALA A 29 -11.66 -6.85 4.59
N ASP A 30 -12.20 -6.00 3.73
CA ASP A 30 -13.63 -5.65 3.72
C ASP A 30 -14.50 -6.86 3.36
N ALA A 31 -14.09 -7.65 2.37
CA ALA A 31 -14.75 -8.90 2.01
C ALA A 31 -14.72 -9.91 3.18
N ALA A 32 -13.56 -10.09 3.81
CA ALA A 32 -13.41 -10.98 4.96
C ALA A 32 -14.28 -10.54 6.14
N ARG A 33 -14.36 -9.24 6.42
CA ARG A 33 -15.22 -8.67 7.46
C ARG A 33 -16.71 -8.91 7.17
N THR A 34 -17.11 -8.78 5.90
CA THR A 34 -18.49 -9.05 5.48
C THR A 34 -18.88 -10.51 5.70
N VAL A 35 -17.95 -11.45 5.47
CA VAL A 35 -18.18 -12.89 5.71
C VAL A 35 -18.20 -13.22 7.21
N ALA A 36 -17.27 -12.67 7.99
CA ALA A 36 -17.19 -12.89 9.44
C ALA A 36 -18.43 -12.37 10.21
N MET A 37 -19.19 -11.43 9.64
CA MET A 37 -20.45 -10.95 10.22
C MET A 37 -21.65 -11.88 9.93
N ASN A 38 -21.49 -12.92 9.11
CA ASN A 38 -22.58 -13.78 8.65
C ASN A 38 -22.43 -15.23 9.11
N ASP A 39 -22.74 -15.49 10.38
CA ASP A 39 -22.82 -16.83 10.95
C ASP A 39 -23.90 -17.73 10.33
N SER A 40 -24.80 -17.18 9.51
CA SER A 40 -25.85 -17.98 8.87
C SER A 40 -25.31 -18.99 7.86
N ALA A 41 -24.07 -18.79 7.38
CA ALA A 41 -23.36 -19.74 6.52
C ALA A 41 -23.05 -21.08 7.23
N TYR A 42 -22.87 -21.07 8.56
CA TYR A 42 -22.59 -22.28 9.33
C TYR A 42 -23.86 -23.10 9.66
N GLY A 43 -25.06 -22.54 9.46
CA GLY A 43 -26.32 -23.17 9.83
C GLY A 43 -26.50 -23.35 11.34
N VAL A 44 -27.73 -23.61 11.79
CA VAL A 44 -28.10 -23.65 13.24
C VAL A 44 -27.28 -24.67 14.04
N VAL A 45 -26.82 -25.75 13.40
CA VAL A 45 -26.12 -26.85 14.07
C VAL A 45 -24.64 -26.54 14.34
N CYS A 46 -23.98 -25.75 13.48
CA CYS A 46 -22.54 -25.47 13.62
C CYS A 46 -22.22 -24.11 14.26
N GLN A 47 -23.23 -23.36 14.73
CA GLN A 47 -23.05 -22.08 15.43
C GLN A 47 -22.06 -22.12 16.61
N PRO A 48 -21.97 -23.18 17.45
CA PRO A 48 -20.97 -23.23 18.51
C PRO A 48 -19.53 -23.25 17.99
N PHE A 49 -19.29 -23.79 16.79
CA PHE A 49 -17.98 -23.81 16.15
C PHE A 49 -17.62 -22.46 15.51
N ALA A 50 -18.62 -21.72 15.01
CA ALA A 50 -18.42 -20.35 14.52
C ALA A 50 -17.90 -19.43 15.64
N MET A 51 -18.45 -19.54 16.86
CA MET A 51 -17.96 -18.78 18.02
C MET A 51 -16.50 -19.07 18.39
N LEU A 52 -15.99 -20.28 18.11
CA LEU A 52 -14.59 -20.63 18.33
C LEU A 52 -13.66 -20.10 17.22
N LEU A 53 -14.21 -19.83 16.04
CA LEU A 53 -13.46 -19.35 14.86
C LEU A 53 -13.40 -17.82 14.77
N GLN A 54 -14.41 -17.12 15.29
CA GLN A 54 -14.48 -15.65 15.33
C GLN A 54 -13.16 -14.95 15.73
N PRO A 55 -12.43 -15.37 16.78
CA PRO A 55 -11.15 -14.73 17.14
C PRO A 55 -10.07 -14.85 16.06
N PHE A 56 -10.08 -15.95 15.30
CA PHE A 56 -9.14 -16.17 14.20
C PHE A 56 -9.57 -15.41 12.94
N GLU A 57 -10.88 -15.29 12.69
CA GLU A 57 -11.43 -14.47 11.62
C GLU A 57 -11.07 -12.99 11.84
N ASP A 58 -11.27 -12.48 13.06
CA ASP A 58 -10.87 -11.12 13.45
C ASP A 58 -9.36 -10.89 13.29
N MET A 59 -8.53 -11.84 13.71
CA MET A 59 -7.08 -11.77 13.53
C MET A 59 -6.69 -11.75 12.04
N GLY A 60 -7.38 -12.52 11.20
CA GLY A 60 -7.15 -12.52 9.75
C GLY A 60 -7.50 -11.18 9.11
N VAL A 61 -8.64 -10.59 9.50
CA VAL A 61 -9.06 -9.27 9.03
C VAL A 61 -8.09 -8.18 9.48
N ASP A 62 -7.63 -8.22 10.74
CA ASP A 62 -6.63 -7.28 11.26
C ASP A 62 -5.29 -7.41 10.55
N ALA A 63 -4.84 -8.65 10.27
CA ALA A 63 -3.61 -8.91 9.53
C ALA A 63 -3.67 -8.34 8.10
N LEU A 64 -4.79 -8.52 7.39
CA LEU A 64 -4.99 -7.94 6.06
C LEU A 64 -5.01 -6.40 6.11
N SER A 65 -5.63 -5.83 7.13
CA SER A 65 -5.71 -4.37 7.33
C SER A 65 -4.31 -3.78 7.56
N LYS A 66 -3.54 -4.36 8.49
CA LYS A 66 -2.14 -3.97 8.75
C LYS A 66 -1.23 -4.14 7.55
N ALA A 67 -1.43 -5.21 6.78
CA ALA A 67 -0.68 -5.41 5.55
C ALA A 67 -0.98 -4.29 4.54
N ALA A 68 -2.24 -3.89 4.39
CA ALA A 68 -2.62 -2.79 3.51
C ALA A 68 -2.01 -1.46 3.94
N GLU A 69 -2.04 -1.14 5.24
CA GLU A 69 -1.40 0.06 5.81
C GLU A 69 0.10 0.07 5.53
N THR A 70 0.79 -1.03 5.84
CA THR A 70 2.24 -1.15 5.63
C THR A 70 2.63 -0.98 4.16
N VAL A 71 1.85 -1.55 3.25
CA VAL A 71 2.08 -1.43 1.81
C VAL A 71 1.82 0.01 1.34
N SER A 72 0.77 0.66 1.86
CA SER A 72 0.47 2.07 1.60
C SER A 72 1.59 3.00 2.06
N ASP A 73 2.14 2.75 3.26
CA ASP A 73 3.27 3.51 3.80
C ASP A 73 4.52 3.38 2.92
N ASN A 74 4.77 2.18 2.39
CA ASN A 74 5.87 1.96 1.46
C ASN A 74 5.65 2.71 0.13
N ALA A 75 4.42 2.75 -0.39
CA ALA A 75 4.09 3.55 -1.57
C ALA A 75 4.33 5.05 -1.31
N ALA A 76 3.96 5.55 -0.12
CA ALA A 76 4.22 6.93 0.27
C ALA A 76 5.73 7.25 0.31
N LYS A 77 6.54 6.39 0.94
CA LYS A 77 8.00 6.53 1.00
C LYS A 77 8.65 6.53 -0.39
N LEU A 78 8.16 5.70 -1.31
CA LEU A 78 8.65 5.70 -2.70
C LEU A 78 8.34 7.03 -3.41
N ARG A 79 7.15 7.61 -3.21
CA ARG A 79 6.80 8.93 -3.76
C ARG A 79 7.67 10.04 -3.17
N GLU A 80 7.94 9.97 -1.86
CA GLU A 80 8.86 10.89 -1.19
C GLU A 80 10.27 10.80 -1.78
N THR A 81 10.80 9.57 -1.90
CA THR A 81 12.11 9.33 -2.53
C THR A 81 12.18 9.90 -3.95
N SER A 82 11.15 9.70 -4.77
CA SER A 82 11.10 10.28 -6.11
C SER A 82 11.20 11.81 -6.08
N ARG A 83 10.48 12.46 -5.16
CA ARG A 83 10.50 13.93 -5.01
C ARG A 83 11.85 14.44 -4.53
N ASP A 84 12.49 13.71 -3.63
CA ASP A 84 13.82 14.07 -3.11
C ASP A 84 14.86 14.05 -4.24
N TYR A 85 14.80 13.03 -5.11
CA TYR A 85 15.65 12.97 -6.30
C TYR A 85 15.38 14.12 -7.28
N ASP A 86 14.11 14.41 -7.59
CA ASP A 86 13.76 15.51 -8.50
C ASP A 86 14.21 16.87 -7.93
N ALA A 87 14.06 17.07 -6.61
CA ALA A 87 14.49 18.30 -5.93
C ALA A 87 16.01 18.47 -5.96
N GLN A 88 16.75 17.37 -5.74
CA GLN A 88 18.22 17.38 -5.81
C GLN A 88 18.70 17.71 -7.23
N GLU A 89 18.12 17.07 -8.25
CA GLU A 89 18.48 17.32 -9.65
C GLU A 89 18.17 18.76 -10.06
N ALA A 90 17.00 19.30 -9.68
CA ALA A 90 16.63 20.68 -9.95
C ALA A 90 17.58 21.68 -9.27
N GLY A 91 17.98 21.41 -8.02
CA GLY A 91 18.91 22.24 -7.27
C GLY A 91 20.32 22.27 -7.89
N GLU A 92 20.84 21.12 -8.31
CA GLU A 92 22.14 21.03 -8.97
C GLU A 92 22.10 21.64 -10.38
N SER A 93 21.02 21.40 -11.14
CA SER A 93 20.82 22.02 -12.46
C SER A 93 20.83 23.56 -12.37
N ALA A 94 20.13 24.13 -11.38
CA ALA A 94 20.11 25.58 -11.15
C ALA A 94 21.50 26.13 -10.78
N ARG A 95 22.29 25.39 -10.00
CA ARG A 95 23.68 25.75 -9.70
C ARG A 95 24.56 25.75 -10.95
N PHE A 96 24.44 24.73 -11.79
CA PHE A 96 25.19 24.63 -13.03
C PHE A 96 24.84 25.76 -14.01
N ASP A 97 23.56 26.09 -14.15
CA ASP A 97 23.12 27.20 -15.00
C ASP A 97 23.69 28.55 -14.51
N GLY A 98 23.65 28.80 -13.20
CA GLY A 98 24.21 30.02 -12.60
C GLY A 98 25.74 30.13 -12.65
N MET A 99 26.47 29.03 -12.92
CA MET A 99 27.92 29.07 -13.18
C MET A 99 28.26 29.33 -14.65
N ASN A 100 27.29 29.20 -15.56
CA ASN A 100 27.47 29.40 -17.00
C ASN A 100 27.09 30.82 -17.47
N THR A 101 26.82 31.72 -16.51
CA THR A 101 26.59 33.17 -16.69
C THR A 101 27.67 33.97 -15.97
#